data_AF-A0A2E2IS45-F1
#
_entry.id   AF-A0A2E2IS45-F1
#
_cell.length_a   1.000
_cell.length_b   1.000
_cell.length_c   1.000
_cell.angle_alpha   90.00
_cell.angle_beta   90.00
_cell.angle_gamma   90.00
#
_symmetry.space_group_name_H-M   'P 1'
#
loop_
_entity.id
_entity.type
_entity.pdbx_description
1 polymer ?
#
loop_
_entity_poly.entity_id
_entity_poly.type
_entity_poly.pdbx_seq_one_letter_code
_entity_poly.pdbx_strand_id
1 'polypeptide(L)'
;MGYIYKVAVPHERWPSARQLDAALVAANDPVRLLVKPFTSKAPFEICAAERLGLEVGGEPHVVDAREYLFDPDNDTFELRDIMTDCGMDTAPLAGAHIFSITAHGDGRDWIAVRALVTRLVTDFGGYGIDFQSGLAGCGDWVDAFGDRLGHQQEACHKMVAQAVADNAAKSA
;
A
#
# COMPACT_ATOMS: atom_id res chain seq x y z
N MET A 1 2.46 -15.23 5.36
CA MET A 1 1.21 -14.72 4.78
C MET A 1 1.32 -13.20 4.83
N GLY A 2 1.16 -12.51 3.70
CA GLY A 2 1.29 -11.05 3.64
C GLY A 2 -0.05 -10.35 3.86
N TYR A 3 0.00 -9.14 4.40
CA TYR A 3 -1.14 -8.23 4.52
C TYR A 3 -1.15 -7.29 3.32
N ILE A 4 -2.30 -7.13 2.66
CA ILE A 4 -2.42 -6.47 1.36
C ILE A 4 -3.25 -5.22 1.52
N TYR A 5 -2.67 -4.10 1.08
CA TYR A 5 -3.32 -2.80 1.09
C TYR A 5 -3.44 -2.31 -0.35
N LYS A 6 -4.54 -1.65 -0.65
CA LYS A 6 -4.74 -0.99 -1.93
C LYS A 6 -5.14 0.46 -1.76
N VAL A 7 -4.75 1.30 -2.71
CA VAL A 7 -5.26 2.66 -2.83
C VAL A 7 -5.69 2.89 -4.27
N ALA A 8 -6.94 3.27 -4.46
CA ALA A 8 -7.43 3.82 -5.72
C ALA A 8 -7.18 5.32 -5.76
N VAL A 9 -6.54 5.83 -6.80
CA VAL A 9 -6.29 7.26 -6.97
C VAL A 9 -6.83 7.72 -8.32
N PRO A 10 -7.66 8.77 -8.38
CA PRO A 10 -8.15 9.33 -9.63
C PRO A 10 -7.01 9.66 -10.60
N HIS A 11 -7.20 9.40 -11.89
CA HIS A 11 -6.16 9.51 -12.90
C HIS A 11 -5.48 10.88 -12.92
N GLU A 12 -6.27 11.94 -12.85
CA GLU A 12 -5.81 13.33 -12.85
C GLU A 12 -5.06 13.76 -11.59
N ARG A 13 -5.14 12.96 -10.52
CA ARG A 13 -4.45 13.18 -9.24
C ARG A 13 -3.30 12.22 -9.01
N TRP A 14 -3.05 11.28 -9.92
CA TRP A 14 -1.94 10.35 -9.79
C TRP A 14 -0.60 11.10 -9.74
N PRO A 15 0.19 10.96 -8.66
CA PRO A 15 1.44 11.69 -8.55
C PRO A 15 2.46 11.22 -9.58
N SER A 16 3.47 12.05 -9.82
CA SER A 16 4.77 11.56 -10.29
C SER A 16 5.62 11.06 -9.12
N ALA A 17 6.69 10.32 -9.42
CA ALA A 17 7.64 9.84 -8.41
C ALA A 17 8.21 10.97 -7.56
N ARG A 18 8.53 12.11 -8.19
CA ARG A 18 9.05 13.29 -7.49
C ARG A 18 8.01 13.94 -6.60
N GLN A 19 6.73 13.97 -7.01
CA GLN A 19 5.66 14.53 -6.19
C GLN A 19 5.38 13.67 -4.97
N LEU A 20 5.36 12.33 -5.13
CA LEU A 20 5.17 11.43 -3.99
C LEU A 20 6.36 11.47 -3.03
N ASP A 21 7.60 11.47 -3.52
CA ASP A 21 8.78 11.62 -2.67
C ASP A 21 8.80 12.97 -1.94
N ALA A 22 8.43 14.06 -2.62
CA ALA A 22 8.30 15.37 -1.98
C ALA A 22 7.23 15.39 -0.88
N ALA A 23 6.11 14.67 -1.06
CA ALA A 23 5.08 14.53 -0.03
C ALA A 23 5.59 13.75 1.19
N LEU A 24 6.37 12.68 0.98
CA LEU A 24 7.03 11.93 2.05
C LEU A 24 8.03 12.81 2.82
N VAL A 25 8.84 13.61 2.11
CA VAL A 25 9.77 14.56 2.75
C VAL A 25 9.02 15.61 3.56
N ALA A 26 7.94 16.17 3.01
CA ALA A 26 7.14 17.19 3.70
C ALA A 26 6.49 16.66 4.98
N ALA A 27 6.11 15.38 4.98
CA ALA A 27 5.57 14.68 6.15
C ALA A 27 6.64 14.23 7.16
N ASN A 28 7.93 14.45 6.86
CA ASN A 28 9.06 13.93 7.64
C ASN A 28 8.99 12.39 7.80
N ASP A 29 8.51 11.70 6.76
CA ASP A 29 8.45 10.25 6.74
C ASP A 29 9.86 9.64 6.62
N PRO A 30 10.14 8.50 7.26
CA PRO A 30 11.42 7.80 7.16
C PRO A 30 11.59 7.07 5.81
N VAL A 31 10.61 7.17 4.91
CA VAL A 31 10.55 6.44 3.64
C VAL A 31 10.91 7.38 2.50
N ARG A 32 11.83 6.95 1.63
CA ARG A 32 12.20 7.67 0.41
C ARG A 32 12.07 6.77 -0.80
N LEU A 33 11.59 7.32 -1.90
CA LEU A 33 11.50 6.55 -3.14
C LEU A 33 12.88 6.49 -3.80
N LEU A 34 13.36 5.29 -4.11
CA LEU A 34 14.56 5.09 -4.93
C LEU A 34 14.19 5.23 -6.42
N VAL A 35 13.81 6.44 -6.82
CA VAL A 35 13.46 6.76 -8.21
C VAL A 35 14.74 6.89 -9.03
N LYS A 36 14.82 6.21 -10.18
CA LYS A 36 15.91 6.45 -11.13
C LYS A 36 15.80 7.90 -11.68
N PRO A 37 16.82 8.76 -11.51
CA PRO A 37 16.70 10.21 -11.69
C PRO A 37 16.34 10.69 -13.11
N PHE A 38 16.39 9.80 -14.12
CA PHE A 38 16.22 10.14 -15.54
C PHE A 38 15.15 9.35 -16.28
N THR A 39 14.35 8.50 -15.63
CA THR A 39 13.50 7.55 -16.37
C THR A 39 12.00 7.60 -16.12
N SER A 40 11.47 8.04 -14.96
CA SER A 40 10.02 7.86 -14.72
C SER A 40 9.16 9.12 -14.63
N LYS A 41 8.00 9.08 -15.29
CA LYS A 41 6.91 10.05 -15.11
C LYS A 41 5.93 9.62 -14.01
N ALA A 42 5.72 8.32 -13.79
CA ALA A 42 4.87 7.77 -12.73
C ALA A 42 5.68 7.33 -11.49
N PRO A 43 5.09 7.27 -10.26
CA PRO A 43 5.83 7.00 -9.02
C PRO A 43 6.31 5.57 -8.90
N PHE A 44 5.54 4.67 -9.47
CA PHE A 44 5.74 3.23 -9.35
C PHE A 44 5.97 2.58 -10.72
N GLU A 45 6.08 3.42 -11.76
CA GLU A 45 6.16 3.16 -13.20
C GLU A 45 6.26 1.67 -13.52
N ILE A 46 5.09 1.01 -13.39
CA ILE A 46 4.79 -0.39 -13.64
C ILE A 46 5.98 -1.31 -13.36
N CYS A 47 6.18 -1.64 -12.07
CA CYS A 47 7.13 -2.69 -11.74
C CYS A 47 6.65 -4.03 -12.31
N ALA A 48 7.19 -4.43 -13.45
CA ALA A 48 6.90 -5.72 -14.10
C ALA A 48 7.22 -6.93 -13.19
N ALA A 49 8.01 -6.73 -12.13
CA ALA A 49 8.37 -7.74 -11.15
C ALA A 49 7.54 -7.68 -9.85
N GLU A 50 6.50 -6.84 -9.77
CA GLU A 50 5.67 -6.64 -8.57
C GLU A 50 6.49 -6.20 -7.33
N ARG A 51 7.49 -5.31 -7.52
CA ARG A 51 8.40 -4.86 -6.45
C ARG A 51 8.71 -3.36 -6.49
N LEU A 52 8.86 -2.71 -5.35
CA LEU A 52 9.26 -1.31 -5.27
C LEU A 52 10.54 -1.17 -4.44
N GLY A 53 11.57 -0.53 -5.03
CA GLY A 53 12.79 -0.15 -4.31
C GLY A 53 12.60 1.19 -3.60
N LEU A 54 12.97 1.23 -2.33
CA LEU A 54 12.82 2.39 -1.45
C LEU A 54 13.93 2.41 -0.39
N GLU A 55 14.07 3.52 0.33
CA GLU A 55 14.86 3.57 1.55
C GLU A 55 13.91 3.66 2.75
N VAL A 56 14.19 2.90 3.81
CA VAL A 56 13.51 3.03 5.11
C VAL A 56 14.55 3.35 6.16
N GLY A 57 14.48 4.55 6.75
CA GLY A 57 15.44 5.00 7.75
C GLY A 57 16.88 5.14 7.20
N GLY A 58 17.02 5.42 5.90
CA GLY A 58 18.32 5.56 5.22
C GLY A 58 18.92 4.25 4.71
N GLU A 59 18.25 3.11 4.91
CA GLU A 59 18.70 1.81 4.43
C GLU A 59 17.87 1.35 3.22
N PRO A 60 18.48 0.85 2.13
CA PRO A 60 17.75 0.29 1.00
C PRO A 60 16.85 -0.88 1.41
N HIS A 61 15.65 -0.90 0.85
CA HIS A 61 14.61 -1.90 1.10
C HIS A 61 13.80 -2.15 -0.18
N VAL A 62 13.24 -3.35 -0.30
CA VAL A 62 12.39 -3.74 -1.42
C VAL A 62 11.09 -4.31 -0.86
N VAL A 63 9.96 -3.78 -1.32
CA VAL A 63 8.61 -4.25 -0.95
C VAL A 63 7.89 -4.82 -2.15
N ASP A 64 6.97 -5.74 -1.91
CA ASP A 64 6.08 -6.22 -2.97
C ASP A 64 5.00 -5.16 -3.21
N ALA A 65 4.99 -4.59 -4.42
CA ALA A 65 4.08 -3.53 -4.80
C ALA A 65 3.75 -3.56 -6.29
N ARG A 66 2.53 -3.16 -6.61
CA ARG A 66 2.00 -3.19 -7.97
C ARG A 66 1.16 -1.95 -8.27
N GLU A 67 1.24 -1.49 -9.51
CA GLU A 67 0.37 -0.48 -10.09
C GLU A 67 -0.40 -1.11 -11.26
N TYR A 68 -1.69 -0.80 -11.40
CA TYR A 68 -2.47 -1.09 -12.60
C TYR A 68 -3.57 -0.04 -12.77
N LEU A 69 -4.08 0.10 -14.00
CA LEU A 69 -5.23 0.95 -14.28
C LEU A 69 -6.51 0.18 -14.02
N PHE A 70 -7.44 0.78 -13.29
CA PHE A 70 -8.77 0.21 -13.07
C PHE A 70 -9.61 0.33 -14.33
N ASP A 71 -9.94 -0.81 -14.90
CA ASP A 71 -10.84 -0.95 -16.05
C ASP A 71 -12.18 -1.50 -15.55
N PRO A 72 -13.23 -0.68 -15.37
CA PRO A 72 -14.50 -1.14 -14.83
C PRO A 72 -15.22 -2.16 -15.73
N ASP A 73 -14.86 -2.24 -17.01
CA ASP A 73 -15.45 -3.16 -17.99
C ASP A 73 -14.74 -4.52 -17.98
N ASN A 74 -13.43 -4.56 -17.72
CA ASN A 74 -12.62 -5.78 -17.72
C ASN A 74 -12.19 -6.29 -16.32
N ASP A 75 -12.02 -5.41 -15.33
CA ASP A 75 -11.68 -5.74 -13.93
C ASP A 75 -12.93 -6.14 -13.12
N THR A 76 -13.82 -6.88 -13.76
CA THR A 76 -15.04 -7.42 -13.14
C THR A 76 -14.66 -8.56 -12.19
N PHE A 77 -14.30 -8.24 -10.94
CA PHE A 77 -14.64 -8.91 -9.66
C PHE A 77 -13.68 -8.55 -8.50
N GLU A 78 -14.18 -8.68 -7.26
CA GLU A 78 -13.65 -8.28 -5.94
C GLU A 78 -13.45 -6.79 -5.72
N LEU A 79 -12.61 -6.08 -6.49
CA LEU A 79 -12.23 -4.72 -6.10
C LEU A 79 -13.39 -3.73 -6.19
N ARG A 80 -14.14 -3.74 -7.31
CA ARG A 80 -15.31 -2.88 -7.49
C ARG A 80 -16.40 -3.18 -6.45
N ASP A 81 -16.63 -4.46 -6.18
CA ASP A 81 -17.67 -4.89 -5.25
C ASP A 81 -17.25 -4.55 -3.81
N ILE A 82 -15.98 -4.75 -3.43
CA ILE A 82 -15.40 -4.28 -2.15
C ILE A 82 -15.51 -2.77 -2.03
N MET A 83 -15.15 -2.01 -3.08
CA MET A 83 -15.29 -0.55 -3.08
C MET A 83 -16.75 -0.13 -2.90
N THR A 84 -17.68 -0.79 -3.58
CA THR A 84 -19.12 -0.51 -3.50
C THR A 84 -19.69 -0.89 -2.14
N ASP A 85 -19.33 -2.04 -1.60
CA ASP A 85 -19.71 -2.52 -0.26
C ASP A 85 -19.15 -1.60 0.84
N CYS A 86 -17.99 -0.98 0.59
CA CYS A 86 -17.43 0.07 1.44
C CYS A 86 -18.06 1.47 1.20
N GLY A 87 -19.12 1.56 0.40
CA GLY A 87 -19.88 2.79 0.17
C GLY A 87 -19.22 3.79 -0.78
N MET A 88 -18.26 3.35 -1.60
CA MET A 88 -17.56 4.21 -2.55
C MET A 88 -18.38 4.40 -3.83
N ASP A 89 -18.49 5.65 -4.29
CA ASP A 89 -18.94 5.92 -5.66
C ASP A 89 -17.81 5.53 -6.63
N THR A 90 -17.99 4.39 -7.32
CA THR A 90 -17.01 3.84 -8.27
C THR A 90 -17.10 4.47 -9.66
N ALA A 91 -18.19 5.19 -9.97
CA ALA A 91 -18.39 5.84 -11.26
C ALA A 91 -17.29 6.84 -11.66
N PRO A 92 -16.76 7.70 -10.77
CA PRO A 92 -15.65 8.61 -11.10
C PRO A 92 -14.28 7.93 -11.17
N LEU A 93 -14.15 6.64 -10.83
CA LEU A 93 -12.86 5.95 -10.81
C LEU A 93 -12.54 5.15 -12.08
N ALA A 94 -13.36 5.24 -13.12
CA ALA A 94 -13.03 4.65 -14.41
C ALA A 94 -11.67 5.20 -14.90
N GLY A 95 -10.68 4.32 -15.11
CA GLY A 95 -9.32 4.71 -15.47
C GLY A 95 -8.42 5.18 -14.31
N ALA A 96 -8.88 5.07 -13.06
CA ALA A 96 -8.05 5.36 -11.87
C ALA A 96 -6.82 4.45 -11.80
N HIS A 97 -5.77 4.93 -11.14
CA HIS A 97 -4.61 4.11 -10.83
C HIS A 97 -4.85 3.38 -9.51
N ILE A 98 -4.62 2.06 -9.51
CA ILE A 98 -4.64 1.24 -8.31
C ILE A 98 -3.20 0.96 -7.90
N PHE A 99 -2.82 1.44 -6.72
CA PHE A 99 -1.62 1.01 -6.02
C PHE A 99 -1.95 -0.17 -5.11
N SER A 100 -1.12 -1.21 -5.12
CA SER A 100 -1.17 -2.31 -4.16
C SER A 100 0.19 -2.51 -3.53
N ILE A 101 0.23 -2.76 -2.23
CA ILE A 101 1.45 -3.04 -1.48
C ILE A 101 1.20 -4.14 -0.45
N THR A 102 2.18 -5.01 -0.23
CA THR A 102 2.09 -6.12 0.73
C THR A 102 3.13 -5.99 1.84
N ALA A 103 2.72 -6.26 3.08
CA ALA A 103 3.62 -6.39 4.23
C ALA A 103 3.72 -7.85 4.70
N HIS A 104 4.93 -8.40 4.75
CA HIS A 104 5.16 -9.83 5.04
C HIS A 104 5.62 -10.15 6.47
N GLY A 105 5.82 -9.12 7.29
CA GLY A 105 6.23 -9.27 8.69
C GLY A 105 7.53 -8.54 9.06
N ASP A 106 8.32 -8.07 8.06
CA ASP A 106 9.42 -7.14 8.31
C ASP A 106 8.86 -5.79 8.74
N GLY A 107 9.33 -5.26 9.87
CA GLY A 107 8.92 -3.93 10.39
C GLY A 107 9.05 -2.81 9.36
N ARG A 108 10.02 -2.91 8.44
CA ARG A 108 10.22 -1.93 7.35
C ARG A 108 9.10 -1.96 6.31
N ASP A 109 8.49 -3.12 6.07
CA ASP A 109 7.33 -3.21 5.17
C ASP A 109 6.17 -2.39 5.74
N TRP A 110 5.90 -2.53 7.04
CA TRP A 110 4.82 -1.82 7.72
C TRP A 110 5.05 -0.31 7.71
N ILE A 111 6.30 0.13 7.89
CA ILE A 111 6.67 1.56 7.77
C ILE A 111 6.42 2.06 6.34
N ALA A 112 6.83 1.29 5.33
CA ALA A 112 6.62 1.63 3.92
C ALA A 112 5.12 1.69 3.56
N VAL A 113 4.34 0.68 3.97
CA VAL A 113 2.88 0.64 3.80
C VAL A 113 2.25 1.87 4.42
N ARG A 114 2.57 2.17 5.68
CA ARG A 114 1.99 3.32 6.40
C ARG A 114 2.23 4.60 5.62
N ALA A 115 3.49 4.88 5.28
CA ALA A 115 3.87 6.13 4.62
C ALA A 115 3.17 6.26 3.26
N LEU A 116 3.33 5.25 2.39
CA LEU A 116 2.82 5.31 1.02
C LEU A 116 1.29 5.38 0.95
N VAL A 117 0.58 4.54 1.70
CA VAL A 117 -0.89 4.54 1.73
C VAL A 117 -1.42 5.87 2.28
N THR A 118 -0.84 6.36 3.38
CA THR A 118 -1.21 7.64 3.99
C THR A 118 -1.08 8.77 2.96
N ARG A 119 0.09 8.93 2.33
CA ARG A 119 0.32 10.02 1.36
C ARG A 119 -0.60 9.92 0.15
N LEU A 120 -0.79 8.73 -0.41
CA LEU A 120 -1.69 8.53 -1.56
C LEU A 120 -3.14 8.90 -1.24
N VAL A 121 -3.60 8.58 -0.03
CA VAL A 121 -4.95 8.95 0.42
C VAL A 121 -5.05 10.45 0.73
N THR A 122 -4.19 10.98 1.60
CA THR A 122 -4.34 12.35 2.12
C THR A 122 -3.99 13.42 1.09
N ASP A 123 -2.92 13.22 0.33
CA ASP A 123 -2.34 14.29 -0.50
C ASP A 123 -2.80 14.18 -1.95
N PHE A 124 -3.05 12.96 -2.42
CA PHE A 124 -3.43 12.67 -3.80
C PHE A 124 -4.92 12.28 -3.94
N GLY A 125 -5.69 12.32 -2.86
CA GLY A 125 -7.13 12.08 -2.89
C GLY A 125 -7.50 10.63 -3.17
N GLY A 126 -6.62 9.71 -2.78
CA GLY A 126 -6.87 8.29 -2.90
C GLY A 126 -7.93 7.79 -1.94
N TYR A 127 -8.45 6.60 -2.26
CA TYR A 127 -9.34 5.81 -1.42
C TYR A 127 -8.63 4.53 -1.02
N GLY A 128 -8.30 4.41 0.26
CA GLY A 128 -7.54 3.30 0.83
C GLY A 128 -8.44 2.12 1.19
N ILE A 129 -7.96 0.90 0.99
CA ILE A 129 -8.65 -0.37 1.27
C ILE A 129 -7.70 -1.31 2.01
N ASP A 130 -8.16 -1.84 3.13
CA ASP A 130 -7.50 -2.89 3.91
C ASP A 130 -8.31 -4.19 3.80
N PHE A 131 -7.73 -5.19 3.12
CA PHE A 131 -8.40 -6.46 2.83
C PHE A 131 -8.56 -7.35 4.07
N GLN A 132 -7.75 -7.13 5.11
CA GLN A 132 -7.80 -7.97 6.30
C GLN A 132 -8.88 -7.51 7.28
N SER A 133 -9.17 -6.21 7.33
CA SER A 133 -10.28 -5.69 8.14
C SER A 133 -11.57 -5.48 7.36
N GLY A 134 -11.52 -5.49 6.02
CA GLY A 134 -12.67 -5.18 5.16
C GLY A 134 -13.09 -3.72 5.26
N LEU A 135 -12.19 -2.83 5.70
CA LEU A 135 -12.44 -1.41 5.86
C LEU A 135 -11.77 -0.62 4.75
N ALA A 136 -12.43 0.46 4.35
CA ALA A 136 -11.90 1.38 3.36
C ALA A 136 -12.35 2.82 3.64
N GLY A 137 -11.66 3.79 3.04
CA GLY A 137 -12.02 5.20 3.20
C GLY A 137 -10.97 6.19 2.70
N CYS A 138 -11.20 7.46 3.03
CA CYS A 138 -10.36 8.60 2.65
C CYS A 138 -9.61 9.19 3.87
N GLY A 139 -9.49 10.52 3.98
CA GLY A 139 -8.71 11.19 5.03
C GLY A 139 -8.98 10.68 6.45
N ASP A 140 -10.24 10.69 6.90
CA ASP A 140 -10.60 10.24 8.26
C ASP A 140 -10.29 8.75 8.51
N TRP A 141 -10.27 7.94 7.45
CA TRP A 141 -9.91 6.52 7.55
C TRP A 141 -8.42 6.32 7.83
N VAL A 142 -7.55 7.24 7.37
CA VAL A 142 -6.10 7.19 7.56
C VAL A 142 -5.71 7.38 9.02
N ASP A 143 -6.43 8.20 9.78
CA ASP A 143 -6.17 8.39 11.20
C ASP A 143 -6.32 7.08 11.96
N ALA A 144 -7.40 6.33 11.66
CA ALA A 144 -7.65 5.03 12.25
C ALA A 144 -6.83 3.90 11.59
N PHE A 145 -6.24 4.13 10.41
CA PHE A 145 -5.44 3.15 9.68
C PHE A 145 -4.14 2.82 10.42
N GLY A 146 -3.48 3.81 11.00
CA GLY A 146 -2.23 3.61 11.74
C GLY A 146 -2.37 2.62 12.91
N ASP A 147 -3.42 2.76 13.71
CA ASP A 147 -3.68 1.87 14.85
C ASP A 147 -3.99 0.44 14.39
N ARG A 148 -4.80 0.29 13.35
CA ARG A 148 -5.11 -1.02 12.75
C ARG A 148 -3.86 -1.70 12.20
N LEU A 149 -3.01 -0.93 11.53
CA LEU A 149 -1.75 -1.42 10.98
C LEU A 149 -0.84 -1.98 12.09
N GLY A 150 -0.78 -1.30 13.24
CA GLY A 150 -0.06 -1.78 14.42
C GLY A 150 -0.61 -3.10 14.94
N HIS A 151 -1.93 -3.24 15.07
CA HIS A 151 -2.57 -4.49 15.49
C HIS A 151 -2.31 -5.65 14.50
N GLN A 152 -2.32 -5.38 13.20
CA GLN A 152 -2.03 -6.37 12.16
C GLN A 152 -0.56 -6.81 12.20
N GLN A 153 0.36 -5.88 12.43
CA GLN A 153 1.78 -6.17 12.65
C GLN A 153 1.99 -7.11 13.86
N GLU A 154 1.37 -6.79 15.00
CA GLU A 154 1.44 -7.63 16.20
C GLU A 154 0.86 -9.03 15.98
N ALA A 155 -0.28 -9.12 15.30
CA ALA A 155 -0.90 -10.40 14.95
C ALA A 155 0.01 -11.24 14.06
N CYS A 156 0.61 -10.63 13.04
CA CYS A 156 1.58 -11.28 12.17
C CYS A 156 2.78 -11.83 12.96
N HIS A 157 3.37 -11.02 13.85
CA HIS A 157 4.51 -11.44 14.69
C HIS A 157 4.16 -12.62 15.60
N LYS A 158 2.98 -12.61 16.24
CA LYS A 158 2.51 -13.73 17.07
C LYS A 158 2.34 -15.02 16.25
N MET A 159 1.74 -14.92 15.06
CA MET A 159 1.55 -16.08 14.18
C MET A 159 2.88 -16.68 13.73
N VAL A 160 3.85 -15.84 13.34
CA VAL A 160 5.18 -16.30 12.93
C VAL A 160 5.90 -16.99 14.10
N ALA A 161 5.85 -16.40 15.30
CA ALA A 161 6.45 -16.99 16.49
C ALA A 161 5.86 -18.37 16.82
N GLN A 162 4.53 -18.50 16.74
CA GLN A 162 3.85 -19.78 16.98
C GLN A 162 4.25 -20.84 15.94
N ALA A 163 4.28 -20.48 14.65
CA ALA A 163 4.67 -21.40 13.59
C ALA A 163 6.12 -21.91 13.75
N VAL A 164 7.03 -21.04 14.22
CA VAL A 164 8.41 -21.43 14.53
C VAL A 164 8.45 -22.41 15.71
N ALA A 165 7.70 -22.14 16.77
CA ALA A 165 7.62 -23.03 17.94
C ALA A 165 7.05 -24.42 17.59
N ASP A 166 5.97 -24.46 16.80
CA ASP A 166 5.34 -25.71 16.35
C ASP A 166 6.27 -26.55 15.47
N ASN A 167 7.05 -25.90 14.60
CA ASN A 167 8.05 -26.58 13.76
C ASN A 167 9.21 -27.14 14.58
N ALA A 168 9.66 -26.41 15.61
CA ALA A 168 10.67 -26.91 16.53
C ALA A 168 10.16 -28.13 17.32
N ALA A 169 8.91 -28.11 17.79
CA ALA A 169 8.29 -29.22 18.51
C ALA A 169 8.07 -30.48 17.64
N LYS A 170 7.83 -30.32 16.34
CA LYS A 170 7.72 -31.44 15.38
C LYS A 170 9.07 -32.05 14.98
N SER A 171 10.15 -31.33 15.22
CA SER A 171 11.52 -31.73 14.85
C SER A 171 12.30 -32.32 16.03
N ALA A 172 11.69 -32.39 17.22
CA ALA A 172 12.22 -32.95 18.46
C ALA A 172 11.57 -34.30 18.76
#